data_AF-A0A7C0V5C8-F1
#
_entry.id   AF-A0A7C0V5C8-F1
#
_cell.length_a   1.000
_cell.length_b   1.000
_cell.length_c   1.000
_cell.angle_alpha   90.00
_cell.angle_beta   90.00
_cell.angle_gamma   90.00
#
_symmetry.space_group_name_H-M   'P 1'
#
loop_
_entity.id
_entity.type
_entity.pdbx_description
1 polymer ?
#
loop_
_entity_poly.entity_id
_entity_poly.type
_entity_poly.pdbx_seq_one_letter_code
_entity_poly.pdbx_strand_id
1 'polypeptide(L)'
;MSYKDVREWLFNLRRFGSKPGLERISYLLKALGDPHERFRAIHITGTNGKGSTTAMAASILRAAGFRVGMYTSPHLSSFTERIIVDDDRIPVGEVVRLVEEIRPIAEEMEGKPELGHPTFFEVATAIGFEYFAEQGVDLAVVEVGMGGKLDATNVVHSLASVITNVSLEHT
;
A
#
# COMPACT_ATOMS: atom_id res chain seq x y z
N MET A 1 21.65 2.13 -0.43
CA MET A 1 21.31 2.55 -1.81
C MET A 1 20.91 4.02 -1.81
N SER A 2 21.04 4.76 -2.92
CA SER A 2 20.46 6.11 -2.98
C SER A 2 18.95 6.05 -3.24
N TYR A 3 18.21 7.10 -2.87
CA TYR A 3 16.77 7.18 -3.19
C TYR A 3 16.48 7.11 -4.70
N LYS A 4 17.42 7.59 -5.54
CA LYS A 4 17.31 7.48 -6.98
C LYS A 4 17.33 6.01 -7.43
N ASP A 5 18.27 5.22 -6.93
CA ASP A 5 18.41 3.79 -7.27
C ASP A 5 17.18 3.00 -6.81
N VAL A 6 16.70 3.28 -5.60
CA VAL A 6 15.50 2.67 -5.04
C VAL A 6 14.27 2.98 -5.88
N ARG A 7 14.12 4.24 -6.30
CA ARG A 7 13.00 4.67 -7.16
C ARG A 7 13.06 4.02 -8.53
N GLU A 8 14.25 3.89 -9.13
CA GLU A 8 14.44 3.19 -10.39
C GLU A 8 14.07 1.71 -10.27
N TRP A 9 14.52 1.03 -9.20
CA TRP A 9 14.14 -0.34 -8.92
C TRP A 9 12.62 -0.51 -8.76
N LEU A 10 11.97 0.31 -7.93
CA LEU A 10 10.52 0.28 -7.73
C LEU A 10 9.79 0.46 -9.07
N PHE A 11 10.15 1.45 -9.88
CA PHE A 11 9.46 1.71 -11.14
C PHE A 11 9.72 0.65 -12.21
N ASN A 12 10.87 -0.03 -12.18
CA ASN A 12 11.11 -1.18 -13.06
C ASN A 12 10.14 -2.33 -12.79
N LEU A 13 9.60 -2.46 -11.57
CA LEU A 13 8.57 -3.45 -11.26
C LEU A 13 7.26 -3.25 -12.03
N ARG A 14 7.03 -2.07 -12.61
CA ARG A 14 5.87 -1.83 -13.48
C ARG A 14 5.84 -2.73 -14.71
N ARG A 15 6.99 -3.28 -15.13
CA ARG A 15 7.08 -4.26 -16.23
C ARG A 15 6.23 -5.52 -15.98
N PHE A 16 5.94 -5.83 -14.72
CA PHE A 16 5.11 -6.98 -14.34
C PHE A 16 3.61 -6.70 -14.40
N GLY A 17 3.20 -5.47 -14.68
CA GLY A 17 1.81 -5.07 -14.87
C GLY A 17 0.95 -5.25 -13.62
N SER A 18 -0.35 -5.46 -13.84
CA SER A 18 -1.31 -5.85 -12.81
C SER A 18 -1.53 -7.35 -12.87
N LYS A 19 -1.23 -8.04 -11.77
CA LYS A 19 -1.54 -9.46 -11.60
C LYS A 19 -2.59 -9.59 -10.50
N PRO A 20 -3.81 -10.04 -10.80
CA PRO A 20 -4.78 -10.36 -9.77
C PRO A 20 -4.25 -11.47 -8.86
N GLY A 21 -4.64 -11.45 -7.59
CA GLY A 21 -4.29 -12.48 -6.61
C GLY A 21 -3.67 -11.89 -5.36
N LEU A 22 -3.93 -12.53 -4.22
CA LEU A 22 -3.40 -12.11 -2.93
C LEU A 22 -2.13 -12.86 -2.54
N GLU A 23 -1.77 -13.92 -3.27
CA GLU A 23 -0.73 -14.86 -2.90
C GLU A 23 0.65 -14.17 -2.78
N ARG A 24 0.97 -13.26 -3.71
CA ARG A 24 2.25 -12.53 -3.72
C ARG A 24 2.35 -11.51 -2.58
N ILE A 25 1.30 -10.71 -2.37
CA ILE A 25 1.31 -9.73 -1.29
C ILE A 25 1.27 -10.40 0.08
N SER A 26 0.49 -11.48 0.24
CA SER A 26 0.45 -12.24 1.48
C SER A 26 1.81 -12.86 1.78
N TYR A 27 2.53 -13.36 0.76
CA TYR A 27 3.90 -13.84 0.93
C TYR A 27 4.85 -12.73 1.42
N LEU A 28 4.84 -11.55 0.76
CA LEU A 28 5.65 -10.41 1.17
C LEU A 28 5.37 -10.00 2.62
N LEU A 29 4.10 -9.82 2.97
CA LEU A 29 3.70 -9.39 4.31
C LEU A 29 4.04 -10.46 5.36
N LYS A 30 3.93 -11.74 5.02
CA LYS A 30 4.29 -12.83 5.93
C LYS A 30 5.78 -12.79 6.27
N ALA A 31 6.63 -12.55 5.27
CA ALA A 31 8.07 -12.41 5.47
C ALA A 31 8.44 -11.18 6.31
N LEU A 32 7.60 -10.13 6.30
CA LEU A 32 7.74 -8.92 7.13
C LEU A 32 7.10 -9.07 8.53
N GLY A 33 6.61 -10.26 8.90
CA GLY A 33 6.00 -10.46 10.21
C GLY A 33 4.59 -9.89 10.33
N ASP A 34 3.81 -9.94 9.25
CA ASP A 34 2.39 -9.61 9.19
C ASP A 34 2.05 -8.17 9.69
N PRO A 35 2.70 -7.11 9.16
CA PRO A 35 2.47 -5.72 9.62
C PRO A 35 1.03 -5.25 9.48
N HIS A 36 0.33 -5.72 8.45
CA HIS A 36 -1.08 -5.43 8.19
C HIS A 36 -2.03 -5.92 9.31
N GLU A 37 -1.58 -6.79 10.21
CA GLU A 37 -2.34 -7.21 11.40
C GLU A 37 -2.12 -6.30 12.62
N ARG A 38 -1.10 -5.42 12.58
CA ARG A 38 -0.68 -4.56 13.70
C ARG A 38 -1.45 -3.24 13.79
N PHE A 39 -2.35 -2.96 12.85
CA PHE A 39 -3.25 -1.80 12.86
C PHE A 39 -4.65 -2.18 12.36
N ARG A 40 -5.63 -1.31 12.60
CA ARG A 40 -6.99 -1.45 12.08
C ARG A 40 -7.16 -0.61 10.81
N ALA A 41 -8.06 -0.99 9.90
CA ALA A 41 -8.23 -0.26 8.64
C ALA A 41 -9.66 0.22 8.36
N ILE A 42 -9.79 1.32 7.62
CA ILE A 42 -10.97 1.60 6.78
C ILE A 42 -10.55 1.38 5.34
N HIS A 43 -11.27 0.51 4.62
CA HIS A 43 -10.89 0.10 3.27
C HIS A 43 -11.83 0.71 2.24
N ILE A 44 -11.30 1.47 1.30
CA ILE A 44 -12.09 2.31 0.39
C ILE A 44 -11.85 1.89 -1.06
N THR A 45 -12.93 1.50 -1.73
CA THR A 45 -12.95 1.21 -3.16
C THR A 45 -14.09 1.95 -3.87
N GLY A 46 -14.15 1.79 -5.19
CA GLY A 46 -15.13 2.38 -6.09
C GLY A 46 -14.48 2.90 -7.36
N THR A 47 -15.29 3.28 -8.32
CA THR A 47 -14.82 3.77 -9.61
C THR A 47 -14.18 5.15 -9.44
N ASN A 48 -14.94 6.14 -8.96
CA ASN A 48 -14.47 7.50 -8.72
C ASN A 48 -14.53 7.91 -7.24
N GLY A 49 -13.71 8.88 -6.85
CA GLY A 49 -13.77 9.53 -5.53
C GLY A 49 -13.07 8.79 -4.38
N LYS A 50 -12.43 7.64 -4.64
CA LYS A 50 -11.67 6.87 -3.63
C LYS A 50 -10.64 7.71 -2.88
N GLY A 51 -9.72 8.36 -3.60
CA GLY A 51 -8.71 9.23 -3.00
C GLY A 51 -9.30 10.40 -2.19
N SER A 52 -10.37 11.04 -2.69
CA SER A 52 -11.05 12.11 -1.95
C SER A 52 -11.70 11.61 -0.65
N THR A 53 -12.41 10.48 -0.71
CA THR A 53 -13.01 9.86 0.48
C THR A 53 -11.93 9.42 1.47
N THR A 54 -10.81 8.89 0.97
CA THR A 54 -9.64 8.49 1.77
C THR A 54 -9.07 9.69 2.53
N ALA A 55 -8.82 10.81 1.84
CA ALA A 55 -8.31 12.03 2.46
C ALA A 55 -9.29 12.64 3.48
N MET A 56 -10.59 12.67 3.17
CA MET A 56 -11.61 13.18 4.08
C MET A 56 -11.71 12.32 5.35
N ALA A 57 -11.75 10.99 5.20
CA ALA A 57 -11.82 10.07 6.33
C ALA A 57 -10.57 10.17 7.22
N ALA A 58 -9.37 10.20 6.61
CA ALA A 58 -8.13 10.36 7.37
C ALA A 58 -8.12 11.68 8.15
N SER A 59 -8.54 12.79 7.53
CA SER A 59 -8.65 14.09 8.19
C SER A 59 -9.59 14.08 9.39
N ILE A 60 -10.78 13.49 9.25
CA ILE A 60 -11.77 13.37 10.34
C ILE A 60 -11.22 12.56 11.51
N LEU A 61 -10.57 11.43 11.21
CA LEU A 61 -10.00 10.55 12.24
C LEU A 61 -8.85 11.21 13.01
N ARG A 62 -7.96 11.92 12.31
CA ARG A 62 -6.90 12.72 12.96
C ARG A 62 -7.49 13.80 13.84
N ALA A 63 -8.52 14.51 13.37
CA ALA A 63 -9.22 15.52 14.17
C ALA A 63 -9.92 14.92 15.41
N ALA A 64 -10.27 13.64 15.36
CA ALA A 64 -10.80 12.89 16.51
C ALA A 64 -9.72 12.39 17.48
N GLY A 65 -8.44 12.63 17.20
CA GLY A 65 -7.31 12.32 18.10
C GLY A 65 -6.65 10.96 17.87
N PHE A 66 -6.96 10.26 16.77
CA PHE A 66 -6.26 9.03 16.39
C PHE A 66 -4.96 9.34 15.66
N ARG A 67 -3.97 8.46 15.80
CA ARG A 67 -2.79 8.44 14.93
C ARG A 67 -3.13 7.68 13.65
N VAL A 68 -3.10 8.36 12.50
CA VAL A 68 -3.73 7.84 11.27
C VAL A 68 -2.71 7.61 10.16
N GLY A 69 -2.69 6.39 9.62
CA GLY A 69 -2.06 6.10 8.33
C GLY A 69 -3.01 6.41 7.18
N MET A 70 -2.54 7.03 6.11
CA MET A 70 -3.29 7.24 4.87
C MET A 70 -2.51 6.65 3.70
N TYR A 71 -3.13 5.70 3.00
CA TYR A 71 -2.56 5.04 1.83
C TYR A 71 -3.39 5.36 0.58
N THR A 72 -2.78 5.98 -0.42
CA THR A 72 -3.45 6.41 -1.66
C THR A 72 -2.71 5.99 -2.93
N SER A 73 -3.45 5.91 -4.03
CA SER A 73 -2.87 5.62 -5.34
C SER A 73 -3.69 6.17 -6.52
N PRO A 74 -3.05 6.58 -7.63
CA PRO A 74 -1.61 6.80 -7.79
C PRO A 74 -1.12 8.08 -7.08
N HIS A 75 0.19 8.29 -7.04
CA HIS A 75 0.75 9.61 -6.68
C HIS A 75 0.74 10.58 -7.86
N LEU A 76 0.84 11.88 -7.58
CA LEU A 76 0.93 12.93 -8.59
C LEU A 76 2.38 13.28 -8.94
N SER A 77 3.25 13.45 -7.93
CA SER A 77 4.63 13.92 -8.14
C SER A 77 5.69 13.05 -7.47
N SER A 78 5.44 12.58 -6.24
CA SER A 78 6.40 11.78 -5.46
C SER A 78 5.82 10.46 -5.01
N PHE A 79 6.63 9.39 -5.00
CA PHE A 79 6.26 8.11 -4.38
C PHE A 79 5.79 8.29 -2.93
N THR A 80 6.42 9.20 -2.18
CA THR A 80 6.11 9.47 -0.78
C THR A 80 4.70 10.02 -0.54
N GLU A 81 3.99 10.49 -1.59
CA GLU A 81 2.58 10.92 -1.48
C GLU A 81 1.63 9.75 -1.20
N ARG A 82 2.04 8.53 -1.54
CA ARG A 82 1.21 7.33 -1.36
C ARG A 82 1.04 6.93 0.10
N ILE A 83 1.97 7.32 0.97
CA ILE A 83 2.08 6.82 2.34
C ILE A 83 2.29 8.02 3.25
N ILE A 84 1.26 8.34 4.03
CA ILE A 84 1.25 9.47 4.95
C ILE A 84 0.88 8.95 6.34
N VAL A 85 1.59 9.41 7.37
CA VAL A 85 1.20 9.19 8.77
C VAL A 85 0.96 10.55 9.38
N ASP A 86 -0.25 10.73 9.93
CA ASP A 86 -0.80 12.02 10.28
C ASP A 86 -0.65 12.99 9.09
N ASP A 87 0.05 14.11 9.22
CA ASP A 87 0.26 15.07 8.13
C ASP A 87 1.60 14.92 7.40
N ASP A 88 2.42 13.93 7.79
CA ASP A 88 3.76 13.74 7.27
C ASP A 88 3.83 12.59 6.27
N ARG A 89 4.37 12.90 5.09
CA ARG A 89 4.72 11.87 4.09
C ARG A 89 5.85 11.00 4.63
N ILE A 90 5.85 9.72 4.25
CA ILE A 90 6.98 8.82 4.55
C ILE A 90 8.31 9.48 4.13
N PRO A 91 9.31 9.57 5.03
CA PRO A 91 10.61 10.12 4.67
C PRO A 91 11.30 9.29 3.59
N VAL A 92 12.06 9.93 2.71
CA VAL A 92 12.80 9.20 1.66
C VAL A 92 13.79 8.18 2.22
N GLY A 93 14.37 8.44 3.40
CA GLY A 93 15.24 7.50 4.10
C GLY A 93 14.51 6.23 4.53
N GLU A 94 13.27 6.34 4.97
CA GLU A 94 12.43 5.19 5.32
C GLU A 94 12.02 4.38 4.08
N VAL A 95 11.72 5.06 2.96
CA VAL A 95 11.50 4.35 1.69
C VAL A 95 12.73 3.55 1.28
N VAL A 96 13.93 4.12 1.42
CA VAL A 96 15.18 3.42 1.10
C VAL A 96 15.37 2.20 1.99
N ARG A 97 15.25 2.38 3.32
CA ARG A 97 15.41 1.29 4.30
C ARG A 97 14.43 0.15 4.04
N LEU A 98 13.14 0.45 3.87
CA LEU A 98 12.10 -0.55 3.64
C LEU A 98 12.29 -1.27 2.30
N VAL A 99 12.79 -0.57 1.27
CA VAL A 99 13.13 -1.24 0.00
C VAL A 99 14.34 -2.16 0.15
N GLU A 100 15.35 -1.78 0.92
CA GLU A 100 16.50 -2.65 1.21
C GLU A 100 16.09 -3.93 1.95
N GLU A 101 15.05 -3.87 2.78
CA GLU A 101 14.46 -5.02 3.46
C GLU A 101 13.58 -5.88 2.54
N ILE A 102 12.72 -5.25 1.73
CA ILE A 102 11.74 -5.96 0.89
C ILE A 102 12.38 -6.56 -0.36
N ARG A 103 13.41 -5.91 -0.91
CA ARG A 103 14.01 -6.31 -2.19
C ARG A 103 14.56 -7.75 -2.19
N PRO A 104 15.31 -8.21 -1.18
CA PRO A 104 15.75 -9.60 -1.11
C PRO A 104 14.59 -10.60 -1.10
N ILE A 105 13.48 -10.27 -0.43
CA ILE A 105 12.27 -11.11 -0.37
C ILE A 105 11.63 -11.19 -1.76
N ALA A 106 11.52 -10.05 -2.45
CA ALA A 106 10.98 -9.99 -3.82
C ALA A 106 11.84 -10.77 -4.83
N GLU A 107 13.16 -10.70 -4.70
CA GLU A 107 14.11 -11.44 -5.54
C GLU A 107 14.06 -12.95 -5.26
N GLU A 108 13.86 -13.37 -4.00
CA GLU A 108 13.63 -14.80 -3.65
C GLU A 108 12.35 -15.34 -4.32
N MET A 109 11.28 -14.55 -4.38
CA MET A 109 10.01 -14.96 -4.98
C MET A 109 10.13 -15.24 -6.49
N GLU A 110 11.10 -14.65 -7.19
CA GLU A 110 11.34 -14.95 -8.61
C GLU A 110 11.71 -16.43 -8.83
N GLY A 111 12.35 -17.06 -7.84
CA GLY A 111 12.67 -18.49 -7.83
C GLY A 111 11.47 -19.41 -7.55
N LYS A 112 10.28 -18.87 -7.27
CA LYS A 112 9.06 -19.61 -6.90
C LYS A 112 8.02 -19.52 -8.03
N PRO A 113 7.92 -20.52 -8.93
CA PRO A 113 7.10 -20.44 -10.14
C PRO A 113 5.62 -20.09 -9.91
N GLU A 114 5.07 -20.51 -8.78
CA GLU A 114 3.67 -20.28 -8.36
C GLU A 114 3.39 -18.83 -7.92
N LEU A 115 4.40 -18.10 -7.46
CA LEU A 115 4.29 -16.69 -7.05
C LEU A 115 4.80 -15.77 -8.16
N GLY A 116 5.98 -16.08 -8.69
CA GLY A 116 6.78 -15.18 -9.52
C GLY A 116 7.17 -13.90 -8.79
N HIS A 117 7.64 -12.90 -9.54
CA HIS A 117 8.04 -11.61 -8.96
C HIS A 117 6.81 -10.76 -8.56
N PRO A 118 6.84 -10.06 -7.41
CA PRO A 118 5.79 -9.11 -7.04
C PRO A 118 5.74 -7.89 -7.96
N THR A 119 4.55 -7.33 -8.10
CA THR A 119 4.29 -6.11 -8.87
C THR A 119 4.73 -4.86 -8.10
N PHE A 120 4.83 -3.73 -8.81
CA PHE A 120 5.07 -2.42 -8.17
C PHE A 120 4.04 -2.11 -7.07
N PHE A 121 2.76 -2.42 -7.31
CA PHE A 121 1.70 -2.09 -6.37
C PHE A 121 1.74 -2.96 -5.11
N GLU A 122 2.07 -4.25 -5.25
CA GLU A 122 2.24 -5.16 -4.10
C GLU A 122 3.42 -4.69 -3.22
N VAL A 123 4.58 -4.35 -3.83
CA VAL A 123 5.73 -3.82 -3.07
C VAL A 123 5.41 -2.48 -2.42
N ALA A 124 4.75 -1.55 -3.13
CA ALA A 124 4.35 -0.26 -2.56
C ALA A 124 3.38 -0.43 -1.37
N THR A 125 2.47 -1.41 -1.46
CA THR A 125 1.53 -1.74 -0.39
C THR A 125 2.25 -2.31 0.82
N ALA A 126 3.20 -3.22 0.62
CA ALA A 126 4.03 -3.78 1.69
C ALA A 126 4.84 -2.69 2.42
N ILE A 127 5.46 -1.76 1.68
CA ILE A 127 6.16 -0.59 2.26
C ILE A 127 5.21 0.24 3.13
N GLY A 128 4.00 0.54 2.61
CA GLY A 128 3.01 1.34 3.34
C GLY A 128 2.57 0.66 4.64
N PHE A 129 2.29 -0.64 4.59
CA PHE A 129 1.82 -1.37 5.76
C PHE A 129 2.91 -1.59 6.81
N GLU A 130 4.14 -1.90 6.40
CA GLU A 130 5.26 -1.98 7.35
C GLU A 130 5.49 -0.63 8.02
N TYR A 131 5.53 0.46 7.24
CA TYR A 131 5.70 1.79 7.79
C TYR A 131 4.59 2.16 8.78
N PHE A 132 3.33 1.88 8.46
CA PHE A 132 2.21 2.11 9.39
C PHE A 132 2.35 1.32 10.69
N ALA A 133 2.78 0.06 10.61
CA ALA A 133 2.98 -0.78 11.77
C ALA A 133 4.15 -0.29 12.65
N GLU A 134 5.28 0.10 12.06
CA GLU A 134 6.43 0.68 12.77
C GLU A 134 6.11 2.04 13.38
N GLN A 135 5.29 2.84 12.70
CA GLN A 135 4.80 4.10 13.24
C GLN A 135 3.69 3.89 14.29
N GLY A 136 3.24 2.66 14.56
CA GLY A 136 2.20 2.42 15.57
C GLY A 136 0.93 3.23 15.33
N VAL A 137 0.45 3.27 14.08
CA VAL A 137 -0.82 3.93 13.76
C VAL A 137 -1.99 3.18 14.41
N ASP A 138 -2.97 3.92 14.93
CA ASP A 138 -4.18 3.32 15.49
C ASP A 138 -5.07 2.77 14.36
N LEU A 139 -5.19 3.56 13.29
CA LEU A 139 -6.03 3.27 12.14
C LEU A 139 -5.37 3.68 10.84
N ALA A 140 -5.46 2.85 9.81
CA ALA A 140 -5.09 3.20 8.44
C ALA A 140 -6.34 3.39 7.57
N VAL A 141 -6.40 4.46 6.78
CA VAL A 141 -7.38 4.63 5.71
C VAL A 141 -6.71 4.22 4.40
N VAL A 142 -7.18 3.12 3.82
CA VAL A 142 -6.51 2.42 2.73
C VAL A 142 -7.36 2.48 1.46
N GLU A 143 -6.86 3.18 0.45
CA GLU A 143 -7.43 3.20 -0.90
C GLU A 143 -7.05 1.91 -1.66
N VAL A 144 -8.05 1.26 -2.24
CA VAL A 144 -7.88 0.16 -3.19
C VAL A 144 -7.26 0.68 -4.49
N GLY A 145 -6.25 -0.02 -5.01
CA GLY A 145 -5.63 0.30 -6.29
C GLY A 145 -6.58 0.04 -7.46
N MET A 146 -7.08 -1.20 -7.58
CA MET A 146 -8.01 -1.58 -8.64
C MET A 146 -9.01 -2.65 -8.18
N GLY A 147 -10.31 -2.39 -8.40
CA GLY A 147 -11.37 -3.34 -8.12
C GLY A 147 -11.62 -3.53 -6.62
N GLY A 148 -10.95 -4.48 -5.98
CA GLY A 148 -11.10 -4.74 -4.54
C GLY A 148 -10.76 -6.18 -4.16
N LYS A 149 -11.58 -7.15 -4.60
CA LYS A 149 -11.48 -8.56 -4.14
C LYS A 149 -10.07 -9.17 -4.23
N LEU A 150 -9.35 -8.86 -5.30
CA LEU A 150 -8.00 -9.38 -5.59
C LEU A 150 -6.94 -8.27 -5.59
N ASP A 151 -7.27 -7.13 -5.03
CA ASP A 151 -6.34 -6.01 -4.88
C ASP A 151 -5.36 -6.27 -3.74
N ALA A 152 -4.11 -5.86 -3.89
CA ALA A 152 -3.06 -6.10 -2.89
C ALA A 152 -3.42 -5.56 -1.49
N THR A 153 -4.25 -4.52 -1.42
CA THR A 153 -4.69 -3.93 -0.15
C THR A 153 -5.76 -4.76 0.56
N ASN A 154 -6.41 -5.71 -0.11
CA ASN A 154 -7.51 -6.54 0.44
C ASN A 154 -7.04 -7.67 1.37
N VAL A 155 -5.88 -7.47 1.99
CA VAL A 155 -5.32 -8.28 3.09
C VAL A 155 -5.60 -7.65 4.45
N VAL A 156 -5.95 -6.35 4.51
CA VAL A 156 -6.18 -5.65 5.77
C VAL A 156 -7.46 -6.12 6.47
N HIS A 157 -7.44 -6.09 7.80
CA HIS A 157 -8.65 -6.26 8.61
C HIS A 157 -9.40 -4.93 8.75
N SER A 158 -10.39 -4.73 7.87
CA SER A 158 -11.19 -3.50 7.87
C SER A 158 -12.25 -3.48 8.99
N LEU A 159 -12.33 -2.36 9.71
CA LEU A 159 -13.45 -2.04 10.61
C LEU A 159 -14.68 -1.58 9.82
N ALA A 160 -14.44 -0.95 8.67
CA ALA A 160 -15.45 -0.54 7.73
C ALA A 160 -14.91 -0.65 6.30
N SER A 161 -15.77 -1.09 5.38
CA SER A 161 -15.50 -1.12 3.94
C SER A 161 -16.43 -0.16 3.23
N VAL A 162 -15.86 0.73 2.41
CA VAL A 162 -16.58 1.78 1.69
C VAL A 162 -16.48 1.51 0.20
N ILE A 163 -17.62 1.52 -0.48
CA ILE A 163 -17.70 1.50 -1.94
C ILE A 163 -18.30 2.84 -2.36
N THR A 164 -17.51 3.73 -2.96
CA THR A 164 -17.96 5.11 -3.27
C THR A 164 -19.04 5.13 -4.34
N ASN A 165 -18.73 4.60 -5.52
CA ASN A 165 -19.64 4.41 -6.64
C ASN A 165 -19.13 3.29 -7.54
N VAL A 166 -20.01 2.77 -8.40
CA VAL A 166 -19.68 1.78 -9.43
C VAL A 166 -20.20 2.30 -10.76
N SER A 167 -19.27 2.59 -11.67
CA SER A 167 -19.56 2.97 -13.05
C SER A 167 -18.64 2.23 -14.01
N LEU A 168 -19.04 2.18 -15.28
CA LEU A 168 -18.25 1.58 -16.34
C LEU A 168 -16.98 2.44 -16.58
N GLU A 169 -15.81 1.84 -16.37
CA GLU A 169 -14.49 2.39 -16.67
C GLU A 169 -13.58 1.26 -17.15
N HIS A 170 -12.45 1.61 -17.76
CA HIS A 170 -11.42 0.65 -18.21
C HIS A 170 -11.94 -0.42 -19.21
N THR A 171 -12.70 0.02 -20.21
CA THR A 171 -13.05 -0.77 -21.41
C THR A 171 -11.92 -0.82 -22.43
#